data_AF-A0A2S8PXD3-F1
#
_entry.id   AF-A0A2S8PXD3-F1
#
_cell.length_a   1.000
_cell.length_b   1.000
_cell.length_c   1.000
_cell.angle_alpha   90.00
_cell.angle_beta   90.00
_cell.angle_gamma   90.00
#
_symmetry.space_group_name_H-M   'P 1'
#
loop_
_entity.id
_entity.type
_entity.pdbx_description
1 polymer ?
#
loop_
_entity_poly.entity_id
_entity_poly.type
_entity_poly.pdbx_seq_one_letter_code
_entity_poly.pdbx_strand_id
1 'polypeptide(L)'
;MMKLEKIDYSRFYSDGIISGSGIDDAFSIHTLPVYVVSRHGRSYKRWSRSNAINKLAHIMTQKVFSRAGRATNYPAQPIIGENNVVNWTIGELLPEYISCQKRAVRRIRLLLKRRKEMDELRKKYIYAFGEYERLRKEFINITK
;
A
#
# COMPACT_ATOMS: atom_id res chain seq x y z
N MET A 1 14.03 3.20 -49.24
CA MET A 1 14.71 4.06 -48.23
C MET A 1 13.66 4.79 -47.43
N MET A 2 13.62 4.57 -46.11
CA MET A 2 12.68 5.23 -45.21
C MET A 2 13.09 6.69 -45.05
N LYS A 3 12.26 7.64 -45.45
CA LYS A 3 12.50 9.06 -45.14
C LYS A 3 12.43 9.19 -43.61
N LEU A 4 13.54 9.62 -42.98
CA LEU A 4 13.47 10.14 -41.62
C LEU A 4 12.57 11.37 -41.67
N GLU A 5 11.31 11.22 -41.24
CA GLU A 5 10.49 12.40 -40.95
C GLU A 5 11.23 13.20 -39.88
N LYS A 6 11.55 14.46 -40.23
CA LYS A 6 12.24 15.40 -39.35
C LYS A 6 11.51 15.43 -38.02
N ILE A 7 12.21 15.04 -36.96
CA ILE A 7 11.77 15.34 -35.60
C ILE A 7 11.57 16.87 -35.54
N ASP A 8 10.36 17.30 -35.21
CA ASP A 8 10.05 18.72 -35.09
C ASP A 8 10.60 19.26 -33.76
N TYR A 9 11.83 19.74 -33.83
CA TYR A 9 12.53 20.32 -32.68
C TYR A 9 11.92 21.63 -32.20
N SER A 10 11.01 22.26 -32.96
CA SER A 10 10.36 23.53 -32.55
C SER A 10 9.47 23.37 -31.31
N ARG A 11 9.00 22.15 -31.02
CA ARG A 11 8.26 21.81 -29.79
C ARG A 11 9.06 21.93 -28.50
N PHE A 12 10.40 22.02 -28.57
CA PHE A 12 11.27 22.14 -27.40
C PHE A 12 11.68 23.59 -27.09
N TYR A 13 11.31 24.56 -27.93
CA TYR A 13 11.82 25.93 -27.84
C TYR A 13 10.70 26.96 -28.01
N SER A 14 10.02 27.32 -26.92
CA SER A 14 9.31 28.61 -26.87
C SER A 14 9.98 29.66 -25.99
N ASP A 15 10.92 29.30 -25.10
CA ASP A 15 11.71 30.27 -24.34
C ASP A 15 13.13 29.73 -24.08
N GLY A 16 14.06 30.15 -24.95
CA GLY A 16 15.42 29.63 -25.04
C GLY A 16 16.38 30.13 -23.96
N ILE A 17 16.36 29.48 -22.79
CA ILE A 17 17.58 29.26 -22.00
C ILE A 17 17.61 27.76 -21.72
N ILE A 18 18.52 27.02 -22.39
CA ILE A 18 18.90 25.69 -21.89
C ILE A 18 19.70 25.97 -20.62
N SER A 19 19.01 26.12 -19.49
CA SER A 19 19.69 26.10 -18.21
C SER A 19 20.33 24.73 -18.10
N GLY A 20 21.63 24.68 -17.76
CA GLY A 20 22.30 23.43 -17.42
C GLY A 20 21.64 22.69 -16.24
N SER A 21 20.62 23.31 -15.62
CA SER A 21 19.78 22.79 -14.56
C SER A 21 18.63 21.89 -15.02
N GLY A 22 18.41 21.62 -16.31
CA GLY A 22 17.25 20.79 -16.72
C GLY A 22 17.20 19.40 -16.05
N ILE A 23 18.35 18.86 -15.65
CA ILE A 23 18.45 17.64 -14.83
C ILE A 23 18.07 17.94 -13.37
N ASP A 24 18.53 19.05 -12.81
CA ASP A 24 18.21 19.48 -11.44
C ASP A 24 16.73 19.84 -11.28
N ASP A 25 16.12 20.47 -12.28
CA ASP A 25 14.70 20.80 -12.35
C ASP A 25 13.81 19.55 -12.47
N ALA A 26 14.36 18.44 -12.96
CA ALA A 26 13.68 17.14 -12.99
C ALA A 26 13.69 16.42 -11.64
N PHE A 27 14.51 16.86 -10.67
CA PHE A 27 14.54 16.30 -9.33
C PHE A 27 13.74 17.15 -8.35
N SER A 28 12.77 16.53 -7.68
CA SER A 28 11.99 17.19 -6.63
C SER A 28 11.89 16.33 -5.37
N ILE A 29 12.07 16.95 -4.21
CA ILE A 29 11.90 16.30 -2.91
C ILE A 29 10.48 16.53 -2.43
N HIS A 30 9.74 15.43 -2.25
CA HIS A 30 8.36 15.46 -1.76
C HIS A 30 8.20 14.58 -0.52
N THR A 31 7.42 15.06 0.45
CA THR A 31 7.00 14.24 1.59
C THR A 31 5.81 13.37 1.16
N LEU A 32 6.06 12.09 0.93
CA LEU A 32 5.04 11.14 0.48
C LEU A 32 4.63 10.17 1.60
N PRO A 33 3.34 9.81 1.71
CA PRO A 33 2.89 8.83 2.69
C PRO A 33 3.43 7.44 2.35
N VAL A 34 4.25 6.88 3.23
CA VAL A 34 4.76 5.50 3.14
C VAL A 34 4.06 4.62 4.18
N TYR A 35 3.42 3.56 3.71
CA TYR A 35 2.82 2.55 4.56
C TYR A 35 3.84 1.47 4.91
N VAL A 36 4.09 1.28 6.20
CA VAL A 36 4.96 0.21 6.71
C VAL A 36 4.13 -0.98 7.12
N VAL A 37 4.40 -2.14 6.53
CA VAL A 37 3.74 -3.41 6.84
C VAL A 37 4.74 -4.32 7.55
N SER A 38 4.55 -4.47 8.86
CA SER A 38 5.42 -5.30 9.71
C SER A 38 4.63 -6.43 10.35
N ARG A 39 4.97 -7.68 10.01
CA ARG A 39 4.34 -8.87 10.62
C ARG A 39 5.22 -10.10 10.46
N HIS A 40 5.22 -10.98 11.46
CA HIS A 40 5.94 -12.26 11.46
C HIS A 40 7.44 -12.13 11.11
N GLY A 41 8.11 -11.12 11.66
CA GLY A 41 9.55 -10.88 11.43
C GLY A 41 9.87 -10.26 10.07
N ARG A 42 8.88 -9.91 9.26
CA ARG A 42 9.06 -9.29 7.94
C ARG A 42 8.53 -7.86 7.96
N SER A 43 9.24 -6.95 7.29
CA SER A 43 8.87 -5.53 7.16
C SER A 43 8.99 -5.08 5.71
N TYR A 44 7.97 -4.38 5.22
CA TYR A 44 7.92 -3.86 3.86
C TYR A 44 7.35 -2.45 3.80
N LYS A 45 7.95 -1.58 2.98
CA LYS A 45 7.43 -0.25 2.65
C LYS A 45 6.50 -0.33 1.43
N ARG A 46 5.37 0.36 1.46
CA ARG A 46 4.40 0.41 0.36
C ARG A 46 3.89 1.83 0.14
N TRP A 47 3.73 2.18 -1.13
CA TRP A 47 3.33 3.53 -1.57
C TRP A 47 1.82 3.75 -1.56
N SER A 48 1.02 2.70 -1.40
CA SER A 48 -0.44 2.81 -1.31
C SER A 48 -1.03 1.94 -0.22
N ARG A 49 -2.12 2.43 0.38
CA ARG A 49 -2.86 1.72 1.43
C ARG A 49 -3.36 0.35 0.96
N SER A 50 -3.89 0.29 -0.25
CA SER A 50 -4.41 -0.95 -0.85
C SER A 50 -3.30 -2.00 -1.01
N ASN A 51 -2.11 -1.58 -1.48
CA ASN A 51 -0.97 -2.48 -1.61
C ASN A 51 -0.44 -2.91 -0.23
N ALA A 52 -0.43 -2.01 0.75
CA ALA A 52 -0.09 -2.36 2.13
C ALA A 52 -1.02 -3.44 2.72
N ILE A 53 -2.34 -3.31 2.53
CA ILE A 53 -3.33 -4.30 2.96
C ILE A 53 -3.10 -5.64 2.24
N ASN A 54 -2.90 -5.62 0.92
CA ASN A 54 -2.64 -6.83 0.14
C ASN A 54 -1.35 -7.53 0.58
N LYS A 55 -0.29 -6.77 0.89
CA LYS A 55 0.98 -7.29 1.39
C LYS A 55 0.83 -7.88 2.79
N LEU A 56 0.09 -7.22 3.68
CA LEU A 56 -0.20 -7.76 5.01
C LEU A 56 -0.97 -9.09 4.92
N ALA A 57 -2.03 -9.12 4.10
CA ALA A 57 -2.80 -10.33 3.85
C ALA A 57 -1.92 -11.47 3.30
N HIS A 58 -1.06 -11.17 2.33
CA HIS A 58 -0.11 -12.14 1.79
C HIS A 58 0.81 -12.72 2.87
N ILE A 59 1.41 -11.88 3.73
CA ILE A 59 2.30 -12.34 4.81
C ILE A 59 1.54 -13.26 5.79
N MET A 60 0.31 -12.90 6.14
CA MET A 60 -0.54 -13.69 7.02
C MET A 60 -0.91 -15.04 6.38
N THR A 61 -1.36 -15.04 5.12
CA THR A 61 -1.73 -16.26 4.40
C THR A 61 -0.53 -17.19 4.21
N GLN A 62 0.62 -16.65 3.79
CA GLN A 62 1.84 -17.44 3.63
C GLN A 62 2.28 -18.08 4.95
N LYS A 63 2.17 -17.37 6.08
CA LYS A 63 2.51 -17.94 7.39
C LYS A 63 1.59 -19.10 7.77
N VAL A 64 0.30 -19.00 7.47
CA VAL A 64 -0.67 -20.08 7.72
C VAL A 64 -0.37 -21.30 6.84
N PHE A 65 -0.16 -21.10 5.54
CA PHE A 65 0.17 -22.19 4.61
C PHE A 65 1.47 -22.89 4.99
N SER A 66 2.52 -22.12 5.31
CA SER A 66 3.81 -22.64 5.76
C SER A 66 3.67 -23.47 7.05
N ARG A 67 2.87 -23.02 8.02
CA ARG A 67 2.61 -23.78 9.25
C ARG A 67 1.80 -25.06 9.01
N ALA A 68 0.94 -25.06 7.99
CA ALA A 68 0.13 -26.21 7.61
C ALA A 68 0.84 -27.16 6.62
N GLY A 69 2.09 -26.89 6.25
CA GLY A 69 2.82 -27.69 5.25
C GLY A 69 2.19 -27.64 3.84
N ARG A 70 1.38 -26.62 3.53
CA ARG A 70 0.67 -26.51 2.25
C ARG A 70 1.47 -25.66 1.25
N ALA A 71 1.56 -26.12 0.01
CA ALA A 71 2.13 -25.36 -1.07
C ALA A 71 1.32 -24.09 -1.36
N THR A 72 2.00 -23.01 -1.75
CA THR A 72 1.36 -21.74 -2.15
C THR A 72 1.17 -21.63 -3.66
N ASN A 73 1.97 -22.35 -4.42
CA ASN A 73 2.07 -22.31 -5.87
C ASN A 73 2.00 -23.72 -6.44
N TYR A 74 1.62 -23.84 -7.71
CA TYR A 74 1.88 -25.05 -8.48
C TYR A 74 3.40 -25.31 -8.58
N PRO A 75 3.82 -26.58 -8.80
CA PRO A 75 5.23 -26.91 -8.98
C PRO A 75 5.88 -26.06 -10.06
N ALA A 76 7.16 -25.72 -9.86
CA ALA A 76 7.94 -24.98 -10.84
C ALA A 76 8.01 -25.75 -12.16
N GLN A 77 7.92 -25.03 -13.27
CA GLN A 77 7.94 -25.61 -14.62
C GLN A 77 9.23 -25.19 -15.35
N PRO A 78 9.89 -26.11 -16.06
CA PRO A 78 11.02 -25.77 -16.92
C PRO A 78 10.50 -25.04 -18.17
N ILE A 79 11.13 -23.92 -18.50
CA ILE A 79 10.91 -23.19 -19.75
C ILE A 79 12.23 -23.15 -20.50
N ILE A 80 12.21 -23.60 -21.75
CA ILE A 80 13.37 -23.53 -22.64
C ILE A 80 13.40 -22.13 -23.24
N GLY A 81 14.44 -21.36 -22.90
CA GLY A 81 14.68 -20.04 -23.49
C GLY A 81 15.23 -20.14 -24.90
N GLU A 82 15.23 -19.01 -25.63
CA GLU A 82 15.72 -18.91 -27.02
C GLU A 82 17.16 -19.41 -27.22
N ASN A 83 17.99 -19.34 -26.17
CA ASN A 83 19.38 -19.79 -26.19
C ASN A 83 19.54 -21.29 -25.86
N ASN A 84 18.47 -22.09 -25.90
CA ASN A 84 18.44 -23.50 -25.45
C ASN A 84 18.81 -23.71 -23.97
N VAL A 85 18.72 -22.67 -23.15
CA VAL A 85 18.95 -22.74 -21.69
C VAL A 85 17.63 -23.05 -20.99
N VAL A 86 17.62 -24.05 -20.11
CA VAL A 86 16.46 -24.39 -19.28
C VAL A 86 16.39 -23.44 -18.09
N ASN A 87 15.37 -22.60 -18.05
CA ASN A 87 15.05 -21.73 -16.93
C ASN A 87 13.86 -22.29 -16.14
N TRP A 88 13.99 -22.35 -14.82
CA TRP A 88 12.88 -22.77 -13.97
C TRP A 88 12.02 -21.57 -13.57
N THR A 89 10.74 -21.63 -13.88
CA THR A 89 9.79 -20.60 -13.46
C THR A 89 8.91 -21.13 -12.33
N ILE A 90 8.68 -20.28 -11.33
CA ILE A 90 7.79 -20.59 -10.22
C ILE A 90 6.38 -20.73 -10.80
N GLY A 91 5.69 -21.82 -10.47
CA GLY A 91 4.31 -22.03 -10.91
C GLY A 91 3.37 -20.95 -10.38
N GLU A 92 2.20 -20.82 -11.00
CA GLU A 92 1.19 -19.86 -10.57
C GLU A 92 0.69 -20.13 -9.14
N LEU A 93 0.11 -19.12 -8.51
CA LEU A 93 -0.49 -19.28 -7.18
C LEU A 93 -1.67 -20.24 -7.23
N LEU A 94 -1.75 -21.14 -6.26
CA LEU A 94 -2.88 -22.07 -6.14
C LEU A 94 -4.19 -21.28 -5.90
N PRO A 95 -5.31 -21.67 -6.54
CA PRO A 95 -6.60 -21.00 -6.34
C PRO A 95 -7.02 -20.90 -4.87
N GLU A 96 -6.69 -21.92 -4.09
CA GLU A 96 -6.94 -21.96 -2.64
C GLU A 96 -6.15 -20.90 -1.88
N TYR A 97 -4.89 -20.68 -2.26
CA TYR A 97 -4.03 -19.65 -1.69
C TYR A 97 -4.60 -18.26 -2.00
N ILE A 98 -4.97 -18.03 -3.27
CA ILE A 98 -5.59 -16.78 -3.72
C ILE A 98 -6.88 -16.51 -2.95
N SER A 99 -7.74 -17.52 -2.81
CA SER A 99 -9.01 -17.43 -2.07
C SER A 99 -8.76 -17.09 -0.59
N CYS A 100 -7.80 -17.77 0.05
CA CYS A 100 -7.43 -17.49 1.44
C CYS A 100 -6.90 -16.06 1.61
N GLN A 101 -6.03 -15.59 0.72
CA GLN A 101 -5.53 -14.23 0.73
C GLN A 101 -6.65 -13.20 0.54
N LYS A 102 -7.57 -13.42 -0.41
CA LYS A 102 -8.75 -12.55 -0.61
C LYS A 102 -9.62 -12.48 0.65
N ARG A 103 -9.84 -13.59 1.35
CA ARG A 103 -10.54 -13.61 2.64
C ARG A 103 -9.81 -12.77 3.70
N ALA A 104 -8.49 -12.91 3.80
CA ALA A 104 -7.68 -12.12 4.70
C ALA A 104 -7.76 -10.61 4.40
N VAL A 105 -7.69 -10.21 3.12
CA VAL A 105 -7.88 -8.81 2.70
C VAL A 105 -9.24 -8.27 3.14
N ARG A 106 -10.33 -9.02 2.89
CA ARG A 106 -11.68 -8.63 3.31
C ARG A 106 -11.75 -8.46 4.84
N ARG A 107 -11.18 -9.40 5.59
CA ARG A 107 -11.18 -9.35 7.05
C ARG A 107 -10.42 -8.14 7.58
N ILE A 108 -9.23 -7.85 7.03
CA ILE A 108 -8.44 -6.67 7.41
C ILE A 108 -9.24 -5.39 7.18
N ARG A 109 -9.90 -5.26 6.01
CA ARG A 109 -10.73 -4.08 5.70
C ARG A 109 -11.88 -3.91 6.69
N LEU A 110 -12.56 -5.00 7.07
CA LEU A 110 -13.63 -4.97 8.07
C LEU A 110 -13.12 -4.53 9.45
N LEU A 111 -11.97 -5.03 9.88
CA LEU A 111 -11.37 -4.63 11.16
C LEU A 111 -10.99 -3.15 11.16
N LEU A 112 -10.41 -2.65 10.06
CA LEU A 112 -10.08 -1.24 9.91
C LEU A 112 -11.33 -0.35 9.91
N LYS A 113 -12.43 -0.78 9.28
CA LYS A 113 -13.71 -0.06 9.30
C LYS A 113 -14.26 0.03 10.72
N ARG A 114 -14.35 -1.11 11.43
CA ARG A 114 -14.79 -1.16 12.83
C ARG A 114 -13.92 -0.28 13.73
N ARG A 115 -12.60 -0.29 13.52
CA ARG A 115 -11.70 0.57 14.30
C ARG A 115 -12.00 2.04 14.09
N LYS A 116 -12.25 2.45 12.84
CA LYS A 116 -12.63 3.83 12.51
C LYS A 116 -13.94 4.24 13.23
N GLU A 117 -14.95 3.37 13.19
CA GLU A 117 -16.24 3.62 13.88
C GLU A 117 -16.04 3.77 15.39
N MET A 118 -15.21 2.93 16.02
CA MET A 118 -14.88 3.06 17.45
C MET A 118 -14.14 4.36 17.77
N ASP A 119 -13.17 4.74 16.92
CA ASP A 119 -12.43 5.99 17.11
C ASP A 119 -13.35 7.22 16.97
N GLU A 120 -14.34 7.18 16.07
CA GLU A 120 -15.37 8.23 15.92
C GLU A 120 -16.30 8.30 17.14
N LEU A 121 -16.79 7.17 17.65
CA LEU A 121 -17.60 7.14 18.86
C LEU A 121 -16.81 7.65 20.08
N ARG A 122 -15.54 7.26 20.20
CA ARG A 122 -14.66 7.74 21.28
C ARG A 122 -14.50 9.26 21.24
N LYS A 123 -14.33 9.86 20.06
CA LYS A 123 -14.25 11.32 19.90
C LYS A 123 -15.54 12.01 20.37
N LYS A 124 -16.71 11.49 19.97
CA LYS A 124 -18.01 12.03 20.41
C LYS A 124 -18.17 11.96 21.92
N TYR A 125 -17.79 10.83 22.52
CA TYR A 125 -17.83 10.66 23.97
C TYR A 125 -16.92 11.67 24.69
N ILE A 126 -15.67 11.81 24.27
CA ILE A 126 -14.72 12.77 24.86
C ILE A 126 -15.27 14.19 24.78
N TYR A 127 -15.86 14.57 23.64
CA TYR A 127 -16.46 15.87 23.45
C TYR A 127 -17.65 16.11 24.41
N ALA A 128 -18.61 15.18 24.44
CA ALA A 128 -19.78 15.28 25.31
C ALA A 128 -19.40 15.32 26.80
N PHE A 129 -18.41 14.53 27.19
CA PHE A 129 -17.88 14.52 28.55
C PHE A 129 -17.21 15.85 28.91
N GLY A 130 -16.45 16.45 27.98
CA GLY A 130 -15.84 17.77 28.17
C GLY A 130 -16.88 18.88 28.40
N GLU A 131 -17.96 18.89 27.62
CA GLU A 131 -19.06 19.84 27.80
C GLU A 131 -19.81 19.62 29.11
N TYR A 132 -20.06 18.37 29.49
CA TYR A 132 -20.65 18.04 30.78
C TYR A 132 -19.81 18.59 31.95
N GLU A 133 -18.49 18.36 31.93
CA GLU A 133 -17.59 18.87 32.96
C GLU A 133 -17.56 20.40 33.02
N ARG A 134 -17.62 21.07 31.86
CA ARG A 134 -17.71 22.54 31.79
C ARG A 134 -18.99 23.05 32.46
N LEU A 135 -20.14 22.54 32.05
CA LEU A 135 -21.44 22.93 32.60
C LEU A 135 -21.54 22.61 34.09
N ARG A 136 -21.01 21.46 34.53
CA ARG A 136 -20.96 21.08 35.94
C ARG A 136 -20.17 22.09 36.77
N LYS A 137 -19.03 22.57 36.28
CA LYS A 137 -18.22 23.60 36.96
C LYS A 137 -18.95 24.94 37.01
N GLU A 138 -19.59 25.34 35.92
CA GLU A 138 -20.40 26.57 35.87
C GLU A 138 -21.54 26.50 36.91
N PHE A 139 -22.26 25.37 36.97
CA PHE A 139 -23.33 25.17 37.95
C PHE A 139 -22.84 25.25 39.41
N ILE A 140 -21.72 24.60 39.73
CA ILE A 140 -21.11 24.64 41.07
C ILE A 140 -20.70 26.07 41.45
N ASN A 141 -20.17 26.84 40.50
CA ASN A 141 -19.77 28.23 40.74
C ASN A 141 -20.97 29.16 40.96
N ILE A 142 -22.12 28.88 40.32
CA ILE A 142 -23.36 29.65 40.51
C ILE A 142 -24.03 29.34 41.87
N THR A 143 -23.85 28.13 42.38
CA THR A 143 -24.49 27.66 43.63
C THR A 143 -23.65 27.88 44.89
N LYS A 144 -22.43 28.42 44.75
CA LYS A 144 -21.60 28.92 45.85
C LYS A 144 -21.78 30.42 46.03
#